data_AF-A0A4D6HA45-F1
#
_entry.id   AF-A0A4D6HA45-F1
#
_cell.length_a   1.000
_cell.length_b   1.000
_cell.length_c   1.000
_cell.angle_alpha   90.00
_cell.angle_beta   90.00
_cell.angle_gamma   90.00
#
_symmetry.space_group_name_H-M   'P 1'
#
loop_
_entity.id
_entity.type
_entity.pdbx_description
1 polymer ?
#
loop_
_entity_poly.entity_id
_entity_poly.type
_entity_poly.pdbx_seq_one_letter_code
_entity_poly.pdbx_strand_id
1 'polypeptide(L)'
;MSDAYTTPVTTAFEMQRRTIEQSQQAFKQSLAFQQNVNQAMLDSLDSQESAQRRGVELTQTMFHSYLDAVEAAVPGVDSSVEELRATVDEQVAFLLENHEEAFDTVESEFAEGLDAYDELSEDYVAALDEQVELLVEAHEDLEGQSVEAVEQLADQFENLQEQVEEVQEQVRDVQEQAAEAVDVEA
;
A
#
# COMPACT_ATOMS: atom_id res chain seq x y z
N MET A 1 -2.03 37.38 20.17
CA MET A 1 -1.13 37.53 19.01
C MET A 1 -0.13 36.38 18.90
N SER A 2 -0.02 35.53 19.93
CA SER A 2 0.74 34.26 19.94
C SER A 2 0.50 33.33 18.74
N ASP A 3 -0.75 33.15 18.31
CA ASP A 3 -1.11 32.26 17.18
C ASP A 3 -0.38 32.62 15.87
N ALA A 4 -0.09 33.90 15.62
CA ALA A 4 0.58 34.32 14.40
C ALA A 4 2.04 33.84 14.31
N TYR A 5 2.68 33.61 15.46
CA TYR A 5 4.07 33.18 15.54
C TYR A 5 4.21 31.65 15.49
N THR A 6 3.25 30.91 16.04
CA THR A 6 3.28 29.43 16.12
C THR A 6 2.69 28.75 14.87
N THR A 7 1.74 29.39 14.18
CA THR A 7 1.06 28.84 12.98
C THR A 7 2.02 28.26 11.93
N PRO A 8 3.14 28.91 11.54
CA PRO A 8 4.05 28.37 10.54
C PRO A 8 4.74 27.06 10.99
N VAL A 9 5.04 26.94 12.29
CA VAL A 9 5.71 25.76 12.85
C VAL A 9 4.75 24.58 12.89
N THR A 10 3.57 24.76 13.48
CA THR A 10 2.49 23.75 13.52
C THR A 10 2.12 23.28 12.11
N THR A 11 1.98 24.20 11.15
CA THR A 11 1.69 23.86 9.75
C THR A 11 2.75 22.95 9.13
N ALA A 12 4.03 23.19 9.42
CA ALA A 12 5.11 22.37 8.88
C ALA A 12 5.09 20.94 9.45
N PHE A 13 4.85 20.79 10.76
CA PHE A 13 4.70 19.49 11.41
C PHE A 13 3.46 18.73 10.92
N GLU A 14 2.32 19.41 10.75
CA GLU A 14 1.13 18.79 10.14
C GLU A 14 1.40 18.26 8.72
N MET A 15 2.14 18.99 7.89
CA MET A 15 2.49 18.53 6.55
C MET A 15 3.38 17.28 6.61
N GLN A 16 4.35 17.23 7.52
CA GLN A 16 5.20 16.05 7.72
C GLN A 16 4.38 14.84 8.14
N ARG A 17 3.48 15.01 9.12
CA ARG A 17 2.58 13.95 9.59
C ARG A 17 1.72 13.38 8.47
N ARG A 18 1.02 14.24 7.71
CA ARG A 18 0.21 13.81 6.55
C ARG A 18 1.04 13.06 5.51
N THR A 19 2.27 13.49 5.28
CA THR A 19 3.18 12.83 4.31
C THR A 19 3.54 11.42 4.78
N ILE A 20 3.85 11.26 6.07
CA ILE A 20 4.16 9.97 6.69
C ILE A 20 2.94 9.04 6.59
N GLU A 21 1.76 9.50 7.02
CA GLU A 21 0.51 8.72 6.93
C GLU A 21 0.19 8.28 5.49
N GLN A 22 0.32 9.20 4.52
CA GLN A 22 0.12 8.88 3.11
C GLN A 22 1.13 7.84 2.60
N SER A 23 2.40 7.94 3.01
CA SER A 23 3.44 6.99 2.59
C SER A 23 3.19 5.59 3.16
N GLN A 24 2.76 5.49 4.42
CA GLN A 24 2.39 4.25 5.09
C GLN A 24 1.18 3.62 4.38
N GLN A 25 0.17 4.41 4.07
CA GLN A 25 -1.02 3.94 3.36
C GLN A 25 -0.70 3.48 1.94
N ALA A 26 0.16 4.21 1.21
CA ALA A 26 0.61 3.82 -0.12
C ALA A 26 1.39 2.49 -0.09
N PHE A 27 2.22 2.28 0.93
CA PHE A 27 2.95 1.04 1.12
C PHE A 27 2.00 -0.14 1.39
N LYS A 28 1.04 0.01 2.31
CA LYS A 28 0.00 -1.00 2.59
C LYS A 28 -0.81 -1.34 1.33
N GLN A 29 -1.20 -0.32 0.56
CA GLN A 29 -1.91 -0.54 -0.71
C GLN A 29 -1.05 -1.27 -1.75
N SER A 30 0.25 -1.00 -1.80
CA SER A 30 1.16 -1.70 -2.72
C SER A 30 1.26 -3.20 -2.39
N LEU A 31 1.31 -3.57 -1.12
CA LEU A 31 1.33 -4.97 -0.69
C LEU A 31 0.00 -5.67 -0.98
N ALA A 32 -1.12 -5.02 -0.66
CA ALA A 32 -2.45 -5.54 -1.01
C ALA A 32 -2.60 -5.72 -2.53
N PHE A 33 -2.04 -4.82 -3.34
CA PHE A 33 -2.03 -4.99 -4.80
C PHE A 33 -1.23 -6.23 -5.22
N GLN A 34 -0.04 -6.43 -4.64
CA GLN A 34 0.79 -7.60 -4.93
C GLN A 34 0.08 -8.91 -4.55
N GLN A 35 -0.58 -8.95 -3.40
CA GLN A 35 -1.43 -10.08 -2.97
C GLN A 35 -2.53 -10.39 -3.99
N ASN A 36 -3.26 -9.37 -4.44
CA ASN A 36 -4.31 -9.55 -5.45
C ASN A 36 -3.77 -10.08 -6.78
N VAL A 37 -2.58 -9.63 -7.21
CA VAL A 37 -1.94 -10.13 -8.44
C VAL A 37 -1.51 -11.59 -8.28
N ASN A 38 -0.95 -11.93 -7.12
CA ASN A 38 -0.53 -13.29 -6.80
C ASN A 38 -1.73 -14.26 -6.77
N GLN A 39 -2.83 -13.86 -6.13
CA GLN A 39 -4.09 -14.63 -6.14
C GLN A 39 -4.64 -14.79 -7.55
N ALA A 40 -4.63 -13.72 -8.36
CA ALA A 40 -5.09 -13.81 -9.74
C ALA A 40 -4.21 -14.73 -10.60
N MET A 41 -2.92 -14.85 -10.29
CA MET A 41 -2.04 -15.83 -10.93
C MET A 41 -2.39 -17.26 -10.53
N LEU A 42 -2.63 -17.52 -9.24
CA LEU A 42 -3.14 -18.82 -8.75
C LEU A 42 -4.43 -19.21 -9.48
N ASP A 43 -5.44 -18.34 -9.45
CA ASP A 43 -6.73 -18.57 -10.11
C ASP A 43 -6.57 -18.80 -11.63
N SER A 44 -5.55 -18.18 -12.25
CA SER A 44 -5.25 -18.37 -13.67
C SER A 44 -4.70 -19.77 -13.97
N LEU A 45 -4.02 -20.43 -13.04
CA LEU A 45 -3.50 -21.78 -13.23
C LEU A 45 -4.64 -22.79 -13.30
N ASP A 46 -5.60 -22.73 -12.37
CA ASP A 46 -6.84 -23.52 -12.40
C ASP A 46 -7.66 -23.26 -13.68
N SER A 47 -7.83 -21.98 -14.05
CA SER A 47 -8.50 -21.65 -15.31
C SER A 47 -7.77 -22.21 -16.54
N GLN A 48 -6.44 -22.29 -16.51
CA GLN A 48 -5.65 -22.83 -17.61
C GLN A 48 -5.73 -24.36 -17.66
N GLU A 49 -5.68 -25.04 -16.52
CA GLU A 49 -5.85 -26.48 -16.39
C GLU A 49 -7.21 -26.92 -16.95
N SER A 50 -8.28 -26.30 -16.45
CA SER A 50 -9.65 -26.60 -16.89
C SER A 50 -9.87 -26.36 -18.39
N ALA A 51 -9.25 -25.33 -18.97
CA ALA A 51 -9.29 -25.07 -20.40
C ALA A 51 -8.57 -26.16 -21.22
N GLN A 52 -7.39 -26.61 -20.75
CA GLN A 52 -6.63 -27.68 -21.40
C GLN A 52 -7.38 -29.02 -21.35
N ARG A 53 -7.93 -29.37 -20.18
CA ARG A 53 -8.77 -30.57 -19.99
C ARG A 53 -9.93 -30.61 -20.99
N ARG A 54 -10.69 -29.52 -21.09
CA ARG A 54 -11.80 -29.39 -22.06
C ARG A 54 -11.32 -29.55 -23.51
N GLY A 55 -10.15 -29.02 -23.85
CA GLY A 55 -9.56 -29.15 -25.18
C GLY A 55 -9.19 -30.59 -25.55
N VAL A 56 -8.65 -31.34 -24.58
CA VAL A 56 -8.34 -32.77 -24.73
C VAL A 56 -9.61 -33.60 -24.89
N GLU A 57 -10.60 -33.40 -24.02
CA GLU A 57 -11.91 -34.07 -24.08
C GLU A 57 -12.66 -33.78 -25.40
N LEU A 58 -12.56 -32.56 -25.92
CA LEU A 58 -13.09 -32.20 -27.24
C LEU A 58 -12.39 -32.97 -28.36
N THR A 59 -11.06 -33.09 -28.30
CA THR A 59 -10.27 -33.83 -29.29
C THR A 59 -10.62 -35.31 -29.27
N GLN A 60 -10.78 -35.89 -28.08
CA GLN A 60 -11.27 -37.27 -27.89
C GLN A 60 -12.67 -37.45 -28.50
N THR A 61 -13.59 -36.51 -28.25
CA THR A 61 -14.94 -36.53 -28.83
C THR A 61 -14.91 -36.48 -30.36
N MET A 62 -14.03 -35.67 -30.95
CA MET A 62 -13.85 -35.61 -32.41
C MET A 62 -13.27 -36.92 -32.96
N PHE A 63 -12.35 -37.54 -32.24
CA PHE A 63 -11.78 -38.84 -32.61
C PHE A 63 -12.86 -39.94 -32.59
N HIS A 64 -13.69 -39.98 -31.56
CA HIS A 64 -14.84 -40.90 -31.51
C HIS A 64 -15.80 -40.70 -32.67
N SER A 65 -16.12 -39.45 -32.99
CA SER A 65 -16.99 -39.11 -34.12
C SER A 65 -16.39 -39.56 -35.47
N TYR A 66 -15.07 -39.46 -35.63
CA TYR A 66 -14.38 -39.96 -36.82
C TYR A 66 -14.46 -41.49 -36.92
N LEU A 67 -14.24 -42.19 -35.81
CA LEU A 67 -14.36 -43.64 -35.75
C LEU A 67 -15.77 -44.15 -36.02
N ASP A 68 -16.80 -43.46 -35.52
CA ASP A 68 -18.20 -43.77 -35.81
C ASP A 68 -18.49 -43.71 -37.31
N ALA A 69 -17.91 -42.73 -38.02
CA ALA A 69 -18.05 -42.61 -39.47
C ALA A 69 -17.35 -43.75 -40.23
N VAL A 70 -16.21 -44.23 -39.73
CA VAL A 70 -15.47 -45.37 -40.30
C VAL A 70 -16.25 -46.67 -40.11
N GLU A 71 -16.76 -46.91 -38.90
CA GLU A 71 -17.59 -48.06 -38.56
C GLU A 71 -18.84 -48.13 -39.45
N ALA A 72 -19.50 -46.98 -39.67
CA ALA A 72 -20.66 -46.89 -40.56
C ALA A 72 -20.33 -47.14 -42.04
N ALA A 73 -19.12 -46.80 -42.49
CA ALA A 73 -18.73 -46.90 -43.91
C ALA A 73 -18.15 -48.27 -44.30
N VAL A 74 -17.55 -49.01 -43.35
CA VAL A 74 -16.84 -50.27 -43.61
C VAL A 74 -17.39 -51.40 -42.75
N PRO A 75 -18.22 -52.30 -43.30
CA PRO A 75 -18.79 -53.41 -42.52
C PRO A 75 -17.73 -54.39 -42.00
N GLY A 76 -17.85 -54.80 -40.74
CA GLY A 76 -17.01 -55.83 -40.12
C GLY A 76 -15.70 -55.33 -39.48
N VAL A 77 -15.54 -54.02 -39.31
CA VAL A 77 -14.39 -53.40 -38.61
C VAL A 77 -14.69 -53.05 -37.16
N ASP A 78 -15.88 -53.36 -36.66
CA ASP A 78 -16.42 -52.95 -35.36
C ASP A 78 -15.42 -53.26 -34.22
N SER A 79 -14.87 -54.47 -34.19
CA SER A 79 -13.89 -54.89 -33.17
C SER A 79 -12.59 -54.10 -33.22
N SER A 80 -12.11 -53.75 -34.41
CA SER A 80 -10.87 -52.97 -34.57
C SER A 80 -11.07 -51.50 -34.20
N VAL A 81 -12.25 -50.95 -34.49
CA VAL A 81 -12.62 -49.59 -34.08
C VAL A 81 -12.75 -49.50 -32.56
N GLU A 82 -13.38 -50.48 -31.92
CA GLU A 82 -13.54 -50.52 -30.47
C GLU A 82 -12.20 -50.64 -29.72
N GLU A 83 -11.28 -51.48 -30.23
CA GLU A 83 -9.91 -51.57 -29.68
C GLU A 83 -9.16 -50.24 -29.79
N LEU A 84 -9.29 -49.55 -30.93
CA LEU A 84 -8.67 -48.24 -31.14
C LEU A 84 -9.27 -47.16 -30.23
N ARG A 85 -10.60 -47.19 -30.03
CA ARG A 85 -11.31 -46.30 -29.12
C ARG A 85 -10.83 -46.49 -27.69
N ALA A 86 -10.81 -47.73 -27.20
CA ALA A 86 -10.32 -48.05 -25.86
C ALA A 86 -8.86 -47.61 -25.65
N THR A 87 -8.00 -47.79 -26.66
CA THR A 87 -6.61 -47.32 -26.60
C THR A 87 -6.53 -45.80 -26.47
N VAL A 88 -7.31 -45.05 -27.26
CA VAL A 88 -7.32 -43.59 -27.15
C VAL A 88 -7.89 -43.11 -25.82
N ASP A 89 -8.96 -43.74 -25.33
CA ASP A 89 -9.54 -43.43 -24.03
C ASP A 89 -8.54 -43.62 -22.89
N GLU A 90 -7.82 -44.74 -22.88
CA GLU A 90 -6.78 -45.03 -21.88
C GLU A 90 -5.64 -44.00 -21.94
N GLN A 91 -5.17 -43.66 -23.16
CA GLN A 91 -4.11 -42.69 -23.35
C GLN A 91 -4.52 -41.27 -22.95
N VAL A 92 -5.76 -40.87 -23.24
CA VAL A 92 -6.32 -39.57 -22.83
C VAL A 92 -6.50 -39.52 -21.32
N ALA A 93 -7.05 -40.57 -20.71
CA ALA A 93 -7.22 -40.64 -19.25
C ALA A 93 -5.87 -40.54 -18.54
N PHE A 94 -4.87 -41.31 -18.99
CA PHE A 94 -3.51 -41.25 -18.46
C PHE A 94 -2.91 -39.84 -18.61
N LEU A 95 -3.09 -39.20 -19.76
CA LEU A 95 -2.58 -37.84 -19.99
C LEU A 95 -3.23 -36.84 -19.02
N LEU A 96 -4.55 -36.90 -18.86
CA LEU A 96 -5.29 -36.00 -17.99
C LEU A 96 -4.89 -36.19 -16.51
N GLU A 97 -4.77 -37.44 -16.06
CA GLU A 97 -4.41 -37.76 -14.67
C GLU A 97 -3.00 -37.27 -14.31
N ASN A 98 -2.00 -37.53 -15.16
CA ASN A 98 -0.63 -37.02 -14.91
C ASN A 98 -0.55 -35.49 -15.02
N HIS A 99 -1.38 -34.90 -15.87
CA HIS A 99 -1.41 -33.45 -16.03
C HIS A 99 -2.06 -32.76 -14.83
N GLU A 100 -3.15 -33.31 -14.30
CA GLU A 100 -3.83 -32.89 -13.06
C GLU A 100 -2.84 -32.94 -11.89
N GLU A 101 -2.16 -34.07 -11.67
CA GLU A 101 -1.16 -34.21 -10.60
C GLU A 101 -0.02 -33.19 -10.71
N ALA A 102 0.45 -32.91 -11.94
CA ALA A 102 1.49 -31.92 -12.17
C ALA A 102 1.02 -30.48 -11.89
N PHE A 103 -0.22 -30.14 -12.25
CA PHE A 103 -0.81 -28.84 -11.95
C PHE A 103 -1.06 -28.66 -10.46
N ASP A 104 -1.66 -29.66 -9.80
CA ASP A 104 -1.90 -29.65 -8.36
C ASP A 104 -0.59 -29.45 -7.58
N THR A 105 0.49 -30.11 -8.00
CA THR A 105 1.81 -29.93 -7.38
C THR A 105 2.30 -28.49 -7.51
N VAL A 106 2.22 -27.92 -8.72
CA VAL A 106 2.67 -26.55 -8.98
C VAL A 106 1.80 -25.53 -8.24
N GLU A 107 0.48 -25.73 -8.24
CA GLU A 107 -0.47 -24.87 -7.53
C GLU A 107 -0.22 -24.90 -6.03
N SER A 108 -0.07 -26.09 -5.43
CA SER A 108 0.22 -26.26 -4.00
C SER A 108 1.54 -25.59 -3.61
N GLU A 109 2.62 -25.84 -4.36
CA GLU A 109 3.93 -25.22 -4.08
C GLU A 109 3.87 -23.69 -4.20
N PHE A 110 3.12 -23.18 -5.18
CA PHE A 110 2.97 -21.74 -5.36
C PHE A 110 2.10 -21.13 -4.25
N ALA A 111 0.98 -21.75 -3.90
CA ALA A 111 0.09 -21.31 -2.82
C ALA A 111 0.82 -21.29 -1.47
N GLU A 112 1.54 -22.36 -1.12
CA GLU A 112 2.36 -22.42 0.10
C GLU A 112 3.42 -21.31 0.12
N GLY A 113 4.06 -21.04 -1.03
CA GLY A 113 5.02 -19.96 -1.17
C GLY A 113 4.41 -18.56 -0.98
N LEU A 114 3.18 -18.36 -1.45
CA LEU A 114 2.43 -17.12 -1.28
C LEU A 114 1.99 -16.91 0.18
N ASP A 115 1.46 -17.95 0.82
CA ASP A 115 1.05 -17.88 2.23
C ASP A 115 2.25 -17.53 3.13
N ALA A 116 3.41 -18.16 2.90
CA ALA A 116 4.63 -17.87 3.63
C ALA A 116 5.15 -16.44 3.37
N TYR A 117 5.01 -15.94 2.14
CA TYR A 117 5.35 -14.56 1.80
C TYR A 117 4.41 -13.57 2.49
N ASP A 118 3.10 -13.84 2.49
CA ASP A 118 2.09 -12.98 3.09
C ASP A 118 2.28 -12.87 4.60
N GLU A 119 2.46 -13.99 5.31
CA GLU A 119 2.74 -14.00 6.75
C GLU A 119 3.97 -13.15 7.08
N LEU A 120 5.08 -13.33 6.35
CA LEU A 120 6.30 -12.54 6.56
C LEU A 120 6.12 -11.06 6.23
N SER A 121 5.32 -10.75 5.21
CA SER A 121 5.04 -9.38 4.80
C SER A 121 4.15 -8.65 5.82
N GLU A 122 3.16 -9.33 6.40
CA GLU A 122 2.28 -8.79 7.44
C GLU A 122 3.07 -8.46 8.69
N ASP A 123 3.93 -9.38 9.16
CA ASP A 123 4.82 -9.14 10.30
C ASP A 123 5.74 -7.94 10.05
N TYR A 124 6.30 -7.83 8.85
CA TYR A 124 7.16 -6.72 8.48
C TYR A 124 6.40 -5.38 8.44
N VAL A 125 5.19 -5.38 7.89
CA VAL A 125 4.31 -4.19 7.87
C VAL A 125 3.96 -3.77 9.28
N ALA A 126 3.57 -4.71 10.14
CA ALA A 126 3.20 -4.43 11.53
C ALA A 126 4.38 -3.80 12.29
N ALA A 127 5.58 -4.36 12.15
CA ALA A 127 6.79 -3.82 12.77
C ALA A 127 7.18 -2.44 12.22
N LEU A 128 6.94 -2.17 10.93
CA LEU A 128 7.13 -0.83 10.37
C LEU A 128 6.07 0.16 10.85
N ASP A 129 4.83 -0.27 11.00
CA ASP A 129 3.73 0.57 11.51
C ASP A 129 4.07 1.10 12.89
N GLU A 130 4.51 0.21 13.79
CA GLU A 130 4.91 0.57 15.15
C GLU A 130 6.11 1.54 15.15
N GLN A 131 7.10 1.33 14.29
CA GLN A 131 8.24 2.25 14.16
C GLN A 131 7.84 3.63 13.63
N VAL A 132 6.89 3.68 12.69
CA VAL A 132 6.36 4.94 12.16
C VAL A 132 5.55 5.66 13.22
N GLU A 133 4.74 4.93 14.00
CA GLU A 133 3.95 5.49 15.10
C GLU A 133 4.85 6.12 16.16
N LEU A 134 5.89 5.40 16.61
CA LEU A 134 6.91 5.93 17.52
C LEU A 134 7.62 7.17 16.96
N LEU A 135 7.89 7.21 15.66
CA LEU A 135 8.49 8.37 15.00
C LEU A 135 7.54 9.56 14.97
N VAL A 136 6.25 9.33 14.72
CA VAL A 136 5.21 10.37 14.74
C VAL A 136 5.07 10.94 16.15
N GLU A 137 4.98 10.09 17.18
CA GLU A 137 4.96 10.52 18.59
C GLU A 137 6.17 11.40 18.93
N ALA A 138 7.37 10.99 18.53
CA ALA A 138 8.58 11.79 18.75
C ALA A 138 8.52 13.15 18.02
N HIS A 139 7.91 13.22 16.84
CA HIS A 139 7.68 14.46 16.11
C HIS A 139 6.65 15.36 16.79
N GLU A 140 5.60 14.78 17.39
CA GLU A 140 4.59 15.52 18.17
C GLU A 140 5.22 16.16 19.42
N ASP A 141 6.07 15.43 20.13
CA ASP A 141 6.81 15.95 21.27
C ASP A 141 7.74 17.11 20.86
N LEU A 142 8.38 17.00 19.69
CA LEU A 142 9.22 18.06 19.14
C LEU A 142 8.40 19.27 18.67
N GLU A 143 7.21 19.05 18.11
CA GLU A 143 6.26 20.10 17.75
C GLU A 143 5.88 20.91 18.98
N GLY A 144 5.47 20.23 20.06
CA GLY A 144 5.10 20.88 21.32
C GLY A 144 6.23 21.74 21.89
N GLN A 145 7.46 21.19 21.95
CA GLN A 145 8.64 21.93 22.38
C GLN A 145 8.96 23.14 21.48
N SER A 146 8.76 23.00 20.17
CA SER A 146 9.03 24.07 19.21
C SER A 146 7.99 25.20 19.32
N VAL A 147 6.72 24.84 19.48
CA VAL A 147 5.63 25.80 19.72
C VAL A 147 5.90 26.58 21.00
N GLU A 148 6.20 25.88 22.10
CA GLU A 148 6.49 26.52 23.39
C GLU A 148 7.71 27.47 23.31
N ALA A 149 8.77 27.07 22.60
CA ALA A 149 9.94 27.92 22.40
C ALA A 149 9.62 29.19 21.60
N VAL A 150 8.76 29.08 20.58
CA VAL A 150 8.31 30.23 19.78
C VAL A 150 7.41 31.16 20.59
N GLU A 151 6.53 30.61 21.42
CA GLU A 151 5.69 31.40 22.34
C GLU A 151 6.55 32.18 23.33
N GLN A 152 7.54 31.53 23.96
CA GLN A 152 8.47 32.21 24.88
C GLN A 152 9.29 33.32 24.20
N LEU A 153 9.64 33.16 22.91
CA LEU A 153 10.31 34.20 22.15
C LEU A 153 9.38 35.36 21.81
N ALA A 154 8.12 35.06 21.47
CA ALA A 154 7.10 36.07 21.21
C ALA A 154 6.85 36.91 22.47
N ASP A 155 6.66 36.28 23.63
CA ASP A 155 6.46 36.95 24.91
C ASP A 155 7.65 37.87 25.27
N GLN A 156 8.89 37.43 25.04
CA GLN A 156 10.07 38.29 25.25
C GLN A 156 10.10 39.49 24.30
N PHE A 157 9.66 39.32 23.06
CA PHE A 157 9.56 40.40 22.07
C PHE A 157 8.47 41.41 22.43
N GLU A 158 7.34 40.95 22.95
CA GLU A 158 6.25 41.82 23.44
C GLU A 158 6.73 42.64 24.65
N ASN A 159 7.38 42.00 25.63
CA ASN A 159 7.99 42.70 26.77
C ASN A 159 9.05 43.74 26.36
N LEU A 160 9.84 43.46 25.31
CA LEU A 160 10.81 44.43 24.78
C LEU A 160 10.12 45.62 24.10
N GLN A 161 9.02 45.39 23.38
CA GLN A 161 8.24 46.46 22.76
C GLN A 161 7.63 47.38 23.84
N GLU A 162 7.01 46.81 24.88
CA GLU A 162 6.47 47.60 26.00
C GLU A 162 7.56 48.46 26.68
N GLN A 163 8.73 47.88 26.95
CA GLN A 163 9.86 48.64 27.52
C GLN A 163 10.33 49.78 26.61
N VAL A 164 10.34 49.58 25.29
CA VAL A 164 10.72 50.62 24.33
C VAL A 164 9.66 51.72 24.26
N GLU A 165 8.38 51.38 24.30
CA GLU A 165 7.28 52.36 24.36
C GLU A 165 7.37 53.19 25.65
N GLU A 166 7.58 52.55 26.79
CA GLU A 166 7.72 53.22 28.09
C GLU A 166 8.94 54.17 28.13
N VAL A 167 10.08 53.76 27.56
CA VAL A 167 11.27 54.62 27.43
C VAL A 167 10.99 55.81 26.51
N GLN A 168 10.27 55.62 25.40
CA GLN A 168 9.91 56.73 24.52
C GLN A 168 8.98 57.73 25.20
N GLU A 169 8.03 57.26 25.99
CA GLU A 169 7.12 58.10 26.76
C GLU A 169 7.89 58.91 27.82
N GLN A 170 8.80 58.27 28.58
CA GLN A 170 9.68 58.97 29.52
C GLN A 170 10.55 60.04 28.85
N VAL A 171 11.10 59.75 27.67
CA VAL A 171 11.91 60.73 26.91
C VAL A 171 11.05 61.92 26.48
N ARG A 172 9.80 61.69 26.05
CA ARG A 172 8.85 62.77 25.75
C ARG A 172 8.56 63.64 26.96
N ASP A 173 8.25 63.02 28.09
CA ASP A 173 7.95 63.74 29.34
C ASP A 173 9.13 64.61 29.79
N VAL A 174 10.36 64.09 29.72
CA VAL A 174 11.57 64.86 30.04
C VAL A 174 11.78 66.02 29.07
N GLN A 175 11.49 65.82 27.78
CA GLN A 175 11.59 66.88 26.77
C GLN A 175 10.53 67.97 26.98
N GLU A 176 9.30 67.61 27.33
CA GLU A 176 8.25 68.57 27.67
C GLU A 176 8.60 69.38 28.93
N GLN A 177 9.08 68.73 30.00
CA GLN A 177 9.52 69.44 31.21
C GLN A 177 10.71 70.37 30.95
N ALA A 178 11.65 69.97 30.10
CA ALA A 178 12.78 70.82 29.72
C ALA A 178 12.34 72.02 28.87
N ALA A 179 11.37 71.85 27.97
CA ALA A 179 10.82 72.94 27.18
C ALA A 179 10.06 73.95 28.06
N GLU A 180 9.25 73.46 29.01
CA GLU A 180 8.49 74.30 29.93
C GLU A 180 9.40 75.07 30.89
N ALA A 181 10.51 74.48 31.34
CA ALA A 181 11.51 75.17 32.17
C ALA A 181 12.25 76.30 31.42
N VAL A 182 12.45 76.17 30.11
CA VAL A 182 13.11 77.18 29.28
C VAL A 182 12.19 78.36 28.95
N ASP A 183 10.87 78.14 28.82
CA ASP A 183 9.88 79.21 28.59
C ASP A 183 9.55 80.03 29.86
N VAL A 184 9.90 79.57 31.06
CA VAL A 184 9.70 80.30 32.33
C VAL A 184 10.87 81.24 32.69
N GLU A 185 12.03 81.08 32.04
CA GLU A 185 13.23 81.92 32.25
C GLU A 185 13.45 83.03 31.18
N ALA A 186 12.56 83.19 30.21
CA ALA A 186 12.61 84.24 29.17
C ALA A 186 11.60 85.38 29.41
#